data_AF-A0A9E5N4F4-F1
#
_entry.id   AF-A0A9E5N4F4-F1
#
_cell.length_a   1.000
_cell.length_b   1.000
_cell.length_c   1.000
_cell.angle_alpha   90.00
_cell.angle_beta   90.00
_cell.angle_gamma   90.00
#
_symmetry.space_group_name_H-M   'P 1'
#
loop_
_entity.id
_entity.type
_entity.pdbx_description
1 polymer ?
#
loop_
_entity_poly.entity_id
_entity_poly.type
_entity_poly.pdbx_seq_one_letter_code
_entity_poly.pdbx_strand_id
1 'polypeptide(L)'
;MRYPAIGFFCVIFLLGTVFTSSVSAESEAKKLYKGAEEKYSLGEVDEAISDLESALEMDSKFRKAEELLLKILIDVSTEYYAADDYERAFPYLTKAYNLAPGNAKIKYMYEIVSQELMAREAEKKATELEAQKEAEEERRKAEFEAQRKEEELLQKKKQEEEAKKRQLEAKRRKEEEKRTRAEFEAKMKSEREETEKALLARKEEVEKATNKYEETRRKLKRTIILGIIGILLSFLVIVFLIFIIFKQSDRRFEKRWKEEHAGQDEFRQRVEKILLGNQERTLALLEKLSGALRGETKKVIVERPGGGRQIITDINPHIRARADGVELIESTIDDPEVGQRLLKPFLEDRDSRVRANAGKALYKYNKERGMIVLTEMINSDDQWMRLSGAWALGEIGSKTAAEILLSLLQDSWMFVRKRAAKSLEKIVTQKREEIETELLERIESALKALKK
;
A
#
# COMPACT_ATOMS: atom_id res chain seq x y z
N MET A 1 121.90 26.71 77.96
CA MET A 1 120.85 27.05 78.96
C MET A 1 120.27 25.75 79.52
N ARG A 2 120.15 25.69 80.86
CA ARG A 2 119.45 24.78 81.80
C ARG A 2 118.68 23.50 81.31
N TYR A 3 118.92 22.41 82.06
CA TYR A 3 118.23 21.10 82.31
C TYR A 3 116.67 21.12 82.46
N PRO A 4 115.93 19.99 82.68
CA PRO A 4 115.99 18.60 82.11
C PRO A 4 114.61 17.86 81.95
N ALA A 5 114.66 16.58 81.52
CA ALA A 5 113.83 15.42 81.89
C ALA A 5 112.28 15.42 81.68
N ILE A 6 111.81 14.35 81.02
CA ILE A 6 110.56 13.54 81.16
C ILE A 6 110.38 12.88 79.77
N GLY A 7 110.65 11.60 79.52
CA GLY A 7 110.49 10.44 80.41
C GLY A 7 109.08 9.87 80.27
N PHE A 8 108.88 9.00 79.27
CA PHE A 8 108.15 7.76 79.48
C PHE A 8 106.70 7.86 80.05
N PHE A 9 105.78 8.62 79.43
CA PHE A 9 104.39 8.71 79.95
C PHE A 9 103.23 8.72 78.94
N CYS A 10 103.43 8.45 77.64
CA CYS A 10 102.30 8.43 76.68
C CYS A 10 101.94 7.06 76.08
N VAL A 11 102.61 5.97 76.48
CA VAL A 11 102.25 4.61 75.99
C VAL A 11 101.32 3.86 76.96
N ILE A 12 101.13 4.33 78.20
CA ILE A 12 100.23 3.68 79.18
C ILE A 12 98.82 4.30 79.20
N PHE A 13 98.59 5.50 78.67
CA PHE A 13 97.25 6.11 78.69
C PHE A 13 96.33 5.66 77.53
N LEU A 14 96.88 5.20 76.41
CA LEU A 14 96.10 4.66 75.28
C LEU A 14 95.84 3.13 75.37
N LEU A 15 96.61 2.41 76.19
CA LEU A 15 96.31 1.02 76.54
C LEU A 15 95.30 0.92 77.69
N GLY A 16 95.22 1.95 78.56
CA GLY A 16 94.23 2.03 79.63
C GLY A 16 92.81 2.34 79.13
N THR A 17 92.63 3.25 78.17
CA THR A 17 91.30 3.63 77.69
C THR A 17 90.66 2.62 76.74
N VAL A 18 91.45 1.79 76.06
CA VAL A 18 90.95 0.69 75.21
C VAL A 18 90.58 -0.54 76.04
N PHE A 19 91.24 -0.76 77.19
CA PHE A 19 90.89 -1.84 78.12
C PHE A 19 89.75 -1.47 79.08
N THR A 20 89.58 -0.20 79.46
CA THR A 20 88.47 0.20 80.34
C THR A 20 87.15 0.38 79.58
N SER A 21 87.19 0.77 78.30
CA SER A 21 85.97 0.90 77.48
C SER A 21 85.41 -0.47 77.07
N SER A 22 86.26 -1.43 76.72
CA SER A 22 85.84 -2.80 76.39
C SER A 22 85.24 -3.53 77.60
N VAL A 23 85.81 -3.36 78.79
CA VAL A 23 85.30 -3.97 80.04
C VAL A 23 83.98 -3.34 80.49
N SER A 24 83.78 -2.03 80.27
CA SER A 24 82.50 -1.35 80.58
C SER A 24 81.37 -1.81 79.65
N ALA A 25 81.65 -1.91 78.35
CA ALA A 25 80.69 -2.38 77.35
C ALA A 25 80.29 -3.85 77.57
N GLU A 26 81.25 -4.73 77.89
CA GLU A 26 80.98 -6.14 78.20
C GLU A 26 80.13 -6.31 79.47
N SER A 27 80.33 -5.45 80.48
CA SER A 27 79.53 -5.46 81.70
C SER A 27 78.10 -4.99 81.47
N GLU A 28 77.90 -4.02 80.57
CA GLU A 28 76.59 -3.45 80.24
C GLU A 28 75.78 -4.38 79.34
N ALA A 29 76.41 -5.02 78.35
CA ALA A 29 75.81 -6.06 77.52
C ALA A 29 75.29 -7.25 78.36
N LYS A 30 76.04 -7.67 79.37
CA LYS A 30 75.59 -8.73 80.32
C LYS A 30 74.37 -8.33 81.15
N LYS A 31 74.21 -7.04 81.46
CA LYS A 31 73.05 -6.53 82.19
C LYS A 31 71.80 -6.54 81.30
N LEU A 32 71.94 -6.09 80.05
CA LEU A 32 70.88 -6.15 79.04
C LEU A 32 70.44 -7.58 78.76
N TYR A 33 71.39 -8.52 78.63
CA TYR A 33 71.07 -9.95 78.47
C TYR A 33 70.23 -10.52 79.62
N LYS A 34 70.58 -10.22 80.88
CA LYS A 34 69.78 -10.66 82.03
C LYS A 34 68.39 -10.02 82.06
N GLY A 35 68.29 -8.74 81.71
CA GLY A 35 67.00 -8.06 81.59
C GLY A 35 66.12 -8.68 80.50
N ALA A 36 66.71 -9.04 79.37
CA ALA A 36 66.01 -9.72 78.29
C ALA A 36 65.52 -11.13 78.69
N GLU A 37 66.30 -11.90 79.46
CA GLU A 37 65.84 -13.20 79.98
C GLU A 37 64.59 -13.05 80.86
N GLU A 38 64.57 -12.03 81.72
CA GLU A 38 63.43 -11.73 82.60
C GLU A 38 62.21 -11.29 81.78
N LYS A 39 62.37 -10.33 80.88
CA LYS A 39 61.29 -9.85 79.99
C LYS A 39 60.73 -10.96 79.11
N TYR A 40 61.58 -11.81 78.55
CA TYR A 40 61.12 -12.95 77.75
C TYR A 40 60.30 -13.93 78.59
N SER A 41 60.70 -14.18 79.85
CA SER A 41 59.92 -15.03 80.76
C SER A 41 58.56 -14.45 81.15
N LEU A 42 58.42 -13.12 81.10
CA LEU A 42 57.17 -12.40 81.35
C LEU A 42 56.28 -12.29 80.09
N GLY A 43 56.75 -12.77 78.93
CA GLY A 43 56.03 -12.66 77.65
C GLY A 43 56.19 -11.30 76.96
N GLU A 44 57.07 -10.43 77.44
CA GLU A 44 57.40 -9.13 76.84
C GLU A 44 58.40 -9.32 75.69
N VAL A 45 57.95 -10.01 74.64
CA VAL A 45 58.77 -10.51 73.53
C VAL A 45 59.53 -9.39 72.79
N ASP A 46 58.85 -8.31 72.40
CA ASP A 46 59.46 -7.23 71.63
C ASP A 46 60.52 -6.47 72.44
N GLU A 47 60.27 -6.30 73.73
CA GLU A 47 61.19 -5.63 74.66
C GLU A 47 62.41 -6.51 74.96
N ALA A 48 62.23 -7.82 75.08
CA ALA A 48 63.32 -8.78 75.20
C ALA A 48 64.20 -8.82 73.93
N ILE A 49 63.59 -8.80 72.74
CA ILE A 49 64.31 -8.71 71.46
C ILE A 49 65.13 -7.42 71.40
N SER A 50 64.53 -6.27 71.75
CA SER A 50 65.21 -4.97 71.73
C SER A 50 66.41 -4.91 72.69
N ASP A 51 66.27 -5.46 73.90
CA ASP A 51 67.38 -5.54 74.86
C ASP A 51 68.52 -6.45 74.35
N LEU A 52 68.20 -7.54 73.65
CA LEU A 52 69.20 -8.46 73.07
C LEU A 52 69.90 -7.88 71.83
N GLU A 53 69.17 -7.19 70.97
CA GLU A 53 69.73 -6.45 69.84
C GLU A 53 70.72 -5.39 70.35
N SER A 54 70.32 -4.61 71.38
CA SER A 54 71.18 -3.62 72.03
C SER A 54 72.42 -4.26 72.67
N ALA A 55 72.28 -5.45 73.29
CA ALA A 55 73.42 -6.17 73.85
C ALA A 55 74.42 -6.64 72.78
N LEU A 56 73.95 -7.05 71.60
CA LEU A 56 74.78 -7.49 70.47
C LEU A 56 75.43 -6.31 69.72
N GLU A 57 74.80 -5.14 69.73
CA GLU A 57 75.44 -3.90 69.25
C GLU A 57 76.63 -3.50 70.14
N MET A 58 76.53 -3.72 71.45
CA MET A 58 77.60 -3.44 72.42
C MET A 58 78.72 -4.50 72.39
N ASP A 59 78.38 -5.78 72.25
CA ASP A 59 79.33 -6.89 72.09
C ASP A 59 78.85 -7.85 70.99
N SER A 60 79.39 -7.64 69.79
CA SER A 60 79.07 -8.44 68.61
C SER A 60 79.50 -9.91 68.69
N LYS A 61 80.27 -10.30 69.72
CA LYS A 61 80.71 -11.68 69.95
C LYS A 61 79.99 -12.31 71.15
N PHE A 62 78.95 -11.66 71.68
CA PHE A 62 78.19 -12.17 72.82
C PHE A 62 77.26 -13.32 72.41
N ARG A 63 77.88 -14.50 72.26
CA ARG A 63 77.24 -15.71 71.74
C ARG A 63 75.97 -16.12 72.48
N LYS A 64 75.89 -15.92 73.80
CA LYS A 64 74.68 -16.25 74.57
C LYS A 64 73.50 -15.33 74.23
N ALA A 65 73.75 -14.04 73.99
CA ALA A 65 72.73 -13.10 73.57
C ALA A 65 72.26 -13.39 72.14
N GLU A 66 73.18 -13.76 71.26
CA GLU A 66 72.88 -14.20 69.88
C GLU A 66 72.03 -15.48 69.86
N GLU A 67 72.40 -16.49 70.65
CA GLU A 67 71.66 -17.76 70.77
C GLU A 67 70.25 -17.54 71.36
N LEU A 68 70.11 -16.68 72.37
CA LEU A 68 68.81 -16.36 72.95
C LEU A 68 67.93 -15.55 71.98
N LEU A 69 68.50 -14.54 71.32
CA LEU A 69 67.77 -13.73 70.33
C LEU A 69 67.28 -14.61 69.18
N LEU A 70 68.15 -15.48 68.66
CA LEU A 70 67.79 -16.40 67.58
C LEU A 70 66.66 -17.34 68.00
N LYS A 71 66.70 -17.84 69.24
CA LYS A 71 65.63 -18.69 69.79
C LYS A 71 64.30 -17.94 69.85
N ILE A 72 64.28 -16.74 70.43
CA ILE A 72 63.06 -15.93 70.57
C ILE A 72 62.46 -15.63 69.19
N LEU A 73 63.29 -15.19 68.23
CA LEU A 73 62.84 -14.87 66.87
C LEU A 73 62.25 -16.09 66.16
N ILE A 74 62.81 -17.29 66.36
CA ILE A 74 62.27 -18.54 65.81
C ILE A 74 60.96 -18.95 66.50
N ASP A 75 60.90 -18.89 67.83
CA ASP A 75 59.71 -19.30 68.60
C ASP A 75 58.50 -18.45 68.20
N VAL A 76 58.68 -17.12 68.17
CA VAL A 76 57.64 -16.13 67.85
C VAL A 76 57.21 -16.23 66.38
N SER A 77 58.16 -16.37 65.47
CA SER A 77 57.81 -16.54 64.06
C SER A 77 57.10 -17.86 63.78
N THR A 78 57.45 -18.94 64.50
CA THR A 78 56.78 -20.24 64.37
C THR A 78 55.35 -20.16 64.91
N GLU A 79 55.12 -19.41 65.97
CA GLU A 79 53.78 -19.14 66.50
C GLU A 79 52.91 -18.37 65.51
N TYR A 80 53.42 -17.27 64.94
CA TYR A 80 52.69 -16.52 63.91
C TYR A 80 52.50 -17.32 62.63
N TYR A 81 53.47 -18.15 62.25
CA TYR A 81 53.32 -19.09 61.13
C TYR A 81 52.20 -20.10 61.38
N ALA A 82 52.14 -20.68 62.58
CA ALA A 82 51.09 -21.63 62.96
C ALA A 82 49.69 -20.99 63.03
N ALA A 83 49.64 -19.67 63.24
CA ALA A 83 48.42 -18.88 63.20
C ALA A 83 48.05 -18.37 61.78
N ASP A 84 48.78 -18.77 60.74
CA ASP A 84 48.66 -18.28 59.36
C ASP A 84 48.79 -16.75 59.20
N ASP A 85 49.41 -16.10 60.20
CA ASP A 85 49.70 -14.66 60.24
C ASP A 85 51.12 -14.41 59.71
N TYR A 86 51.28 -14.66 58.42
CA TYR A 86 52.56 -14.50 57.72
C TYR A 86 53.06 -13.05 57.71
N GLU A 87 52.14 -12.06 57.76
CA GLU A 87 52.48 -10.64 57.81
C GLU A 87 53.24 -10.30 59.10
N ARG A 88 52.83 -10.88 60.23
CA ARG A 88 53.55 -10.74 61.51
C ARG A 88 54.74 -11.69 61.63
N ALA A 89 54.71 -12.88 61.06
CA ALA A 89 55.83 -13.84 61.09
C ALA A 89 57.07 -13.34 60.33
N PHE A 90 56.86 -12.67 59.19
CA PHE A 90 57.91 -12.32 58.24
C PHE A 90 59.01 -11.38 58.79
N PRO A 91 58.68 -10.30 59.54
CA PRO A 91 59.70 -9.46 60.17
C PRO A 91 60.62 -10.22 61.13
N TYR A 92 60.08 -11.10 61.97
CA TYR A 92 60.88 -11.90 62.91
C TYR A 92 61.73 -12.95 62.20
N LEU A 93 61.21 -13.61 61.15
CA LEU A 93 61.99 -14.52 60.31
C LEU A 93 63.10 -13.81 59.53
N THR A 94 62.85 -12.61 59.05
CA THR A 94 63.85 -11.78 58.36
C THR A 94 65.00 -11.46 59.31
N LYS A 95 64.70 -11.05 60.55
CA LYS A 95 65.71 -10.83 61.60
C LYS A 95 66.48 -12.12 61.91
N ALA A 96 65.79 -13.26 62.09
CA ALA A 96 66.43 -14.55 62.34
C ALA A 96 67.35 -15.01 61.19
N TYR A 97 66.92 -14.79 59.94
CA TYR A 97 67.67 -15.13 58.74
C TYR A 97 68.95 -14.29 58.61
N ASN A 98 68.86 -12.99 58.91
CA ASN A 98 70.02 -12.09 58.89
C ASN A 98 71.05 -12.42 59.98
N LEU A 99 70.60 -12.86 61.15
CA LEU A 99 71.49 -13.29 62.24
C LEU A 99 72.18 -14.62 61.93
N ALA A 100 71.48 -15.59 61.33
CA ALA A 100 72.02 -16.91 61.02
C ALA A 100 71.71 -17.38 59.58
N PRO A 101 72.29 -16.75 58.55
CA PRO A 101 71.98 -17.04 57.14
C PRO A 101 72.38 -18.45 56.70
N GLY A 102 73.34 -19.07 57.40
CA GLY A 102 73.77 -20.46 57.17
C GLY A 102 72.85 -21.52 57.77
N ASN A 103 71.83 -21.13 58.54
CA ASN A 103 70.90 -22.08 59.15
C ASN A 103 69.82 -22.51 58.14
N ALA A 104 69.91 -23.75 57.67
CA ALA A 104 69.00 -24.30 56.66
C ALA A 104 67.52 -24.24 57.07
N LYS A 105 67.21 -24.41 58.36
CA LYS A 105 65.82 -24.39 58.86
C LYS A 105 65.23 -22.97 58.79
N ILE A 106 66.00 -21.97 59.19
CA ILE A 106 65.55 -20.56 59.17
C ILE A 106 65.39 -20.09 57.72
N LYS A 107 66.35 -20.42 56.86
CA LYS A 107 66.28 -20.14 55.43
C LYS A 107 65.01 -20.72 54.81
N TYR A 108 64.71 -21.98 55.09
CA TYR A 108 63.50 -22.64 54.60
C TYR A 108 62.21 -21.96 55.07
N MET A 109 62.12 -21.61 56.37
CA MET A 109 60.95 -20.91 56.92
C MET A 109 60.77 -19.51 56.32
N TYR A 110 61.87 -18.76 56.17
CA TYR A 110 61.86 -17.44 55.53
C TYR A 110 61.39 -17.51 54.07
N GLU A 111 61.90 -18.48 53.30
CA GLU A 111 61.52 -18.66 51.89
C GLU A 111 60.03 -18.98 51.72
N ILE A 112 59.47 -19.87 52.56
CA ILE A 112 58.05 -20.21 52.50
C ILE A 112 57.18 -19.02 52.85
N VAL A 113 57.46 -18.34 53.97
CA VAL A 113 56.67 -17.18 54.42
C VAL A 113 56.74 -16.05 53.40
N SER A 114 57.92 -15.83 52.80
CA SER A 114 58.09 -14.85 51.73
C SER A 114 57.25 -15.19 50.50
N GLN A 115 57.26 -16.46 50.05
CA GLN A 115 56.47 -16.90 48.90
C GLN A 115 54.97 -16.75 49.17
N GLU A 116 54.52 -17.10 50.37
CA GLU A 116 53.11 -17.06 50.74
C GLU A 116 52.58 -15.62 50.85
N LEU A 117 53.37 -14.69 51.39
CA LEU A 117 53.03 -13.26 51.37
C LEU A 117 52.92 -12.72 49.95
N MET A 118 53.88 -13.06 49.09
CA MET A 118 53.85 -12.64 47.68
C MET A 118 52.63 -13.21 46.95
N ALA A 119 52.23 -14.45 47.25
CA ALA A 119 51.02 -15.06 46.70
C ALA A 119 49.75 -14.33 47.15
N ARG A 120 49.62 -14.04 48.46
CA ARG A 120 48.48 -13.28 49.00
C ARG A 120 48.37 -11.87 48.45
N GLU A 121 49.50 -11.18 48.28
CA GLU A 121 49.51 -9.85 47.63
C GLU A 121 49.11 -9.91 46.15
N ALA A 122 49.55 -10.95 45.43
CA ALA A 122 49.16 -11.15 44.04
C ALA A 122 47.65 -11.45 43.93
N GLU A 123 47.09 -12.24 44.84
CA GLU A 123 45.66 -12.55 44.90
C GLU A 123 44.82 -11.30 45.23
N LYS A 124 45.25 -10.47 46.19
CA LYS A 124 44.62 -9.17 46.48
C LYS A 124 44.61 -8.26 45.25
N LYS A 125 45.74 -8.17 44.52
CA LYS A 125 45.82 -7.37 43.28
C LYS A 125 44.95 -7.94 42.16
N ALA A 126 44.88 -9.26 42.01
CA ALA A 126 44.05 -9.92 41.02
C ALA A 126 42.54 -9.67 41.30
N THR A 127 42.11 -9.80 42.55
CA THR A 127 40.72 -9.54 42.97
C THR A 127 40.34 -8.07 42.81
N GLU A 128 41.23 -7.12 43.17
CA GLU A 128 41.00 -5.69 42.90
C GLU A 128 40.88 -5.39 41.40
N LEU A 129 41.71 -6.01 40.57
CA LEU A 129 41.67 -5.84 39.11
C LEU A 129 40.40 -6.45 38.50
N GLU A 130 39.94 -7.60 38.98
CA GLU A 130 38.67 -8.21 38.57
C GLU A 130 37.49 -7.31 38.93
N ALA A 131 37.45 -6.80 40.17
CA ALA A 131 36.41 -5.86 40.60
C ALA A 131 36.40 -4.57 39.75
N GLN A 132 37.57 -4.06 39.37
CA GLN A 132 37.68 -2.91 38.46
C GLN A 132 37.15 -3.21 37.06
N LYS A 133 37.45 -4.40 36.51
CA LYS A 133 36.96 -4.83 35.20
C LYS A 133 35.45 -4.99 35.20
N GLU A 134 34.88 -5.61 36.23
CA GLU A 134 33.43 -5.75 36.38
C GLU A 134 32.75 -4.38 36.47
N ALA A 135 33.29 -3.47 37.28
CA ALA A 135 32.76 -2.10 37.38
C ALA A 135 32.89 -1.32 36.05
N GLU A 136 33.97 -1.51 35.28
CA GLU A 136 34.10 -0.90 33.95
C GLU A 136 33.08 -1.49 32.96
N GLU A 137 32.85 -2.81 33.00
CA GLU A 137 31.87 -3.47 32.14
C GLU A 137 30.44 -2.99 32.44
N GLU A 138 30.07 -2.86 33.71
CA GLU A 138 28.79 -2.30 34.11
C GLU A 138 28.62 -0.84 33.65
N ARG A 139 29.67 -0.02 33.79
CA ARG A 139 29.66 1.36 33.28
C ARG A 139 29.45 1.41 31.77
N ARG A 140 30.16 0.57 31.00
CA ARG A 140 29.96 0.47 29.54
C ARG A 140 28.56 0.03 29.16
N LYS A 141 27.97 -0.93 29.89
CA LYS A 141 26.57 -1.37 29.69
C LYS A 141 25.60 -0.21 29.95
N ALA A 142 25.80 0.54 31.03
CA ALA A 142 24.98 1.70 31.36
C ALA A 142 25.09 2.83 30.33
N GLU A 143 26.30 3.12 29.84
CA GLU A 143 26.54 4.10 28.77
C GLU A 143 25.84 3.70 27.46
N PHE A 144 25.95 2.43 27.07
CA PHE A 144 25.26 1.91 25.87
C PHE A 144 23.73 2.00 26.01
N GLU A 145 23.19 1.68 27.18
CA GLU A 145 21.75 1.81 27.43
C GLU A 145 21.29 3.28 27.39
N ALA A 146 22.09 4.20 27.93
CA ALA A 146 21.83 5.64 27.87
C ALA A 146 21.82 6.15 26.42
N GLN A 147 22.82 5.76 25.62
CA GLN A 147 22.88 6.10 24.19
C GLN A 147 21.66 5.56 23.43
N ARG A 148 21.27 4.31 23.67
CA ARG A 148 20.08 3.72 23.04
C ARG A 148 18.80 4.50 23.39
N LYS A 149 18.63 4.89 24.66
CA LYS A 149 17.49 5.71 25.09
C LYS A 149 17.48 7.09 24.43
N GLU A 150 18.65 7.71 24.25
CA GLU A 150 18.79 8.99 23.56
C GLU A 150 18.41 8.88 22.07
N GLU A 151 18.87 7.83 21.39
CA GLU A 151 18.51 7.55 19.98
C GLU A 151 17.01 7.29 19.83
N GLU A 152 16.41 6.49 20.72
CA GLU A 152 14.96 6.24 20.74
C GLU A 152 14.16 7.55 20.93
N LEU A 153 14.62 8.44 21.81
CA LEU A 153 13.99 9.75 22.02
C LEU A 153 14.11 10.64 20.78
N LEU A 154 15.28 10.65 20.13
CA LEU A 154 15.49 11.41 18.90
C LEU A 154 14.60 10.89 17.76
N GLN A 155 14.44 9.57 17.65
CA GLN A 155 13.57 8.96 16.66
C GLN A 155 12.10 9.30 16.90
N LYS A 156 11.64 9.28 18.16
CA LYS A 156 10.29 9.73 18.53
C LYS A 156 10.06 11.20 18.16
N LYS A 157 11.01 12.09 18.46
CA LYS A 157 10.92 13.52 18.08
C LYS A 157 10.81 13.71 16.56
N LYS A 158 11.60 12.97 15.77
CA LYS A 158 11.51 13.00 14.30
C LYS A 158 10.15 12.52 13.80
N GLN A 159 9.62 11.43 14.37
CA GLN A 159 8.29 10.92 14.01
C GLN A 159 7.18 11.93 14.35
N GLU A 160 7.25 12.59 15.50
CA GLU A 160 6.29 13.64 15.87
C GLU A 160 6.36 14.85 14.94
N GLU A 161 7.55 15.28 14.54
CA GLU A 161 7.74 16.39 13.61
C GLU A 161 7.20 16.05 12.22
N GLU A 162 7.49 14.85 11.70
CA GLU A 162 6.91 14.36 10.45
C GLU A 162 5.38 14.25 10.52
N ALA A 163 4.83 13.78 11.65
CA ALA A 163 3.39 13.71 11.85
C ALA A 163 2.74 15.11 11.82
N LYS A 164 3.36 16.10 12.47
CA LYS A 164 2.91 17.50 12.43
C LYS A 164 2.96 18.06 11.01
N LYS A 165 4.03 17.79 10.26
CA LYS A 165 4.16 18.21 8.86
C LYS A 165 3.07 17.59 7.97
N ARG A 166 2.82 16.28 8.11
CA ARG A 166 1.74 15.58 7.39
C ARG A 166 0.36 16.16 7.73
N GLN A 167 0.11 16.50 9.00
CA GLN A 167 -1.14 17.13 9.40
C GLN A 167 -1.30 18.54 8.78
N LEU A 168 -0.25 19.34 8.75
CA LEU A 168 -0.27 20.67 8.12
C LEU A 168 -0.50 20.58 6.60
N GLU A 169 0.20 19.67 5.92
CA GLU A 169 0.00 19.42 4.49
C GLU A 169 -1.41 18.91 4.19
N ALA A 170 -1.97 18.02 5.02
CA ALA A 170 -3.34 17.56 4.87
C ALA A 170 -4.36 18.70 5.07
N LYS A 171 -4.12 19.63 6.01
CA LYS A 171 -4.96 20.83 6.17
C LYS A 171 -4.88 21.73 4.93
N ARG A 172 -3.69 22.00 4.42
CA ARG A 172 -3.48 22.78 3.19
C ARG A 172 -4.19 22.17 1.98
N ARG A 173 -4.04 20.85 1.76
CA ARG A 173 -4.73 20.13 0.68
C ARG A 173 -6.25 20.25 0.79
N LYS A 174 -6.81 20.09 1.99
CA LYS A 174 -8.25 20.26 2.21
C LYS A 174 -8.73 21.69 1.93
N GLU A 175 -7.93 22.70 2.26
CA GLU A 175 -8.26 24.10 1.94
C GLU A 175 -8.18 24.37 0.43
N GLU A 176 -7.19 23.80 -0.25
CA GLU A 176 -7.01 23.91 -1.71
C GLU A 176 -8.13 23.18 -2.48
N GLU A 177 -8.51 21.97 -2.05
CA GLU A 177 -9.66 21.23 -2.56
C GLU A 177 -10.97 22.01 -2.37
N LYS A 178 -11.14 22.67 -1.21
CA LYS A 178 -12.31 23.53 -0.97
C LYS A 178 -12.32 24.74 -1.91
N ARG A 179 -11.18 25.39 -2.12
CA ARG A 179 -11.06 26.56 -3.02
C ARG A 179 -11.35 26.16 -4.47
N THR A 180 -10.67 25.14 -4.98
CA THR A 180 -10.86 24.61 -6.33
C THR A 180 -12.31 24.15 -6.57
N ARG A 181 -12.92 23.48 -5.59
CA ARG A 181 -14.34 23.10 -5.65
C ARG A 181 -15.25 24.32 -5.69
N ALA A 182 -15.02 25.33 -4.85
CA ALA A 182 -15.81 26.56 -4.85
C ALA A 182 -15.67 27.33 -6.17
N GLU A 183 -14.46 27.42 -6.73
CA GLU A 183 -14.21 28.02 -8.06
C GLU A 183 -14.94 27.26 -9.17
N PHE A 184 -14.89 25.93 -9.15
CA PHE A 184 -15.61 25.09 -10.10
C PHE A 184 -17.14 25.28 -9.97
N GLU A 185 -17.68 25.26 -8.74
CA GLU A 185 -19.11 25.47 -8.50
C GLU A 185 -19.56 26.87 -8.96
N ALA A 186 -18.75 27.91 -8.73
CA ALA A 186 -19.02 29.26 -9.21
C ALA A 186 -19.02 29.34 -10.74
N LYS A 187 -18.05 28.71 -11.40
CA LYS A 187 -17.99 28.63 -12.86
C LYS A 187 -19.20 27.91 -13.44
N MET A 188 -19.55 26.75 -12.89
CA MET A 188 -20.72 25.97 -13.33
C MET A 188 -22.04 26.71 -13.07
N LYS A 189 -22.11 27.57 -12.06
CA LYS A 189 -23.27 28.43 -11.81
C LYS A 189 -23.37 29.52 -12.88
N SER A 190 -22.27 30.20 -13.18
CA SER A 190 -22.20 31.22 -14.23
C SER A 190 -22.60 30.65 -15.60
N GLU A 191 -22.06 29.49 -15.98
CA GLU A 191 -22.41 28.83 -17.25
C GLU A 191 -23.89 28.44 -17.29
N ARG A 192 -24.46 27.96 -16.17
CA ARG A 192 -25.89 27.65 -16.07
C ARG A 192 -26.75 28.89 -16.27
N GLU A 193 -26.44 29.99 -15.59
CA GLU A 193 -27.18 31.25 -15.75
C GLU A 193 -27.11 31.79 -17.20
N GLU A 194 -25.97 31.62 -17.86
CA GLU A 194 -25.81 32.00 -19.28
C GLU A 194 -26.63 31.11 -20.21
N THR A 195 -26.59 29.79 -20.01
CA THR A 195 -27.41 28.84 -20.79
C THR A 195 -28.90 29.04 -20.58
N GLU A 196 -29.33 29.34 -19.35
CA GLU A 196 -30.73 29.61 -19.04
C GLU A 196 -31.21 30.89 -19.74
N LYS A 197 -30.42 31.97 -19.71
CA LYS A 197 -30.71 33.21 -20.46
C LYS A 197 -30.81 32.95 -21.96
N ALA A 198 -29.87 32.19 -22.53
CA ALA A 198 -29.89 31.83 -23.94
C ALA A 198 -31.12 30.99 -24.32
N LEU A 199 -31.55 30.09 -23.44
CA LEU A 199 -32.71 29.22 -23.65
C LEU A 199 -34.02 30.00 -23.56
N LEU A 200 -34.13 30.96 -22.63
CA LEU A 200 -35.24 31.91 -22.55
C LEU A 200 -35.36 32.77 -23.82
N ALA A 201 -34.26 33.36 -24.29
CA ALA A 201 -34.24 34.14 -25.52
C ALA A 201 -34.70 33.31 -26.73
N ARG A 202 -34.20 32.07 -26.85
CA ARG A 202 -34.60 31.16 -27.92
C ARG A 202 -36.08 30.74 -27.82
N LYS A 203 -36.60 30.58 -26.61
CA LYS A 203 -38.03 30.28 -26.39
C LYS A 203 -38.90 31.43 -26.90
N GLU A 204 -38.55 32.68 -26.61
CA GLU A 204 -39.28 33.85 -27.12
C GLU A 204 -39.24 33.95 -28.65
N GLU A 205 -38.09 33.64 -29.27
CA GLU A 205 -37.97 33.62 -30.74
C GLU A 205 -38.88 32.55 -31.37
N VAL A 206 -38.90 31.34 -30.78
CA VAL A 206 -39.77 30.26 -31.24
C VAL A 206 -41.24 30.63 -31.08
N GLU A 207 -41.62 31.27 -29.97
CA GLU A 207 -43.00 31.72 -29.73
C GLU A 207 -43.42 32.77 -30.76
N LYS A 208 -42.57 33.76 -31.05
CA LYS A 208 -42.82 34.75 -32.12
C LYS A 208 -42.98 34.10 -33.49
N ALA A 209 -42.11 33.14 -33.83
CA ALA A 209 -42.18 32.42 -35.09
C ALA A 209 -43.48 31.58 -35.20
N THR A 210 -43.88 30.94 -34.11
CA THR A 210 -45.11 30.14 -34.02
C THR A 210 -46.34 31.01 -34.22
N ASN A 211 -46.42 32.14 -33.51
CA ASN A 211 -47.54 33.09 -33.65
C ASN A 211 -47.67 33.63 -35.08
N LYS A 212 -46.55 33.96 -35.72
CA LYS A 212 -46.50 34.39 -37.13
C LYS A 212 -47.00 33.31 -38.10
N TYR A 213 -46.60 32.06 -37.87
CA TYR A 213 -47.09 30.91 -38.64
C TYR A 213 -48.61 30.74 -38.50
N GLU A 214 -49.14 30.82 -37.28
CA GLU A 214 -50.58 30.68 -37.02
C GLU A 214 -51.42 31.79 -37.66
N GLU A 215 -50.94 33.03 -37.64
CA GLU A 215 -51.60 34.14 -38.31
C GLU A 215 -51.65 33.92 -39.83
N THR A 216 -50.52 33.50 -40.41
CA THR A 216 -50.41 33.19 -41.85
C THR A 216 -51.35 32.05 -42.23
N ARG A 217 -51.38 30.98 -41.43
CA ARG A 217 -52.29 29.84 -41.62
C ARG A 217 -53.75 30.26 -41.52
N ARG A 218 -54.11 31.15 -40.60
CA ARG A 218 -55.48 31.70 -40.47
C ARG A 218 -55.88 32.52 -41.70
N LYS A 219 -54.99 33.38 -42.21
CA LYS A 219 -55.23 34.14 -43.46
C LYS A 219 -55.45 33.21 -44.65
N LEU A 220 -54.57 32.22 -44.82
CA LEU A 220 -54.66 31.24 -45.91
C LEU A 220 -55.97 30.44 -45.85
N LYS A 221 -56.37 29.96 -44.66
CA LYS A 221 -57.65 29.27 -44.47
C LYS A 221 -58.85 30.14 -44.87
N ARG A 222 -58.86 31.42 -44.50
CA ARG A 222 -59.94 32.36 -44.89
C ARG A 222 -60.00 32.53 -46.41
N THR A 223 -58.86 32.70 -47.07
CA THR A 223 -58.81 32.84 -48.54
C THR A 223 -59.31 31.57 -49.24
N ILE A 224 -58.90 30.39 -48.77
CA ILE A 224 -59.37 29.11 -49.32
C ILE A 224 -60.89 28.97 -49.16
N ILE A 225 -61.42 29.27 -47.96
CA ILE A 225 -62.87 29.21 -47.70
C ILE A 225 -63.65 30.15 -48.63
N LEU A 226 -63.20 31.40 -48.80
CA LEU A 226 -63.82 32.36 -49.72
C LEU A 226 -63.76 31.89 -51.18
N GLY A 227 -62.64 31.29 -51.59
CA GLY A 227 -62.50 30.70 -52.92
C GLY A 227 -63.49 29.56 -53.17
N ILE A 228 -63.66 28.66 -52.20
CA ILE A 228 -64.63 27.56 -52.27
C ILE A 228 -66.06 28.11 -52.37
N ILE A 229 -66.42 29.12 -51.57
CA ILE A 229 -67.75 29.76 -51.63
C ILE A 229 -68.00 30.37 -53.03
N GLY A 230 -67.01 31.06 -53.60
CA GLY A 230 -67.12 31.64 -54.95
C GLY A 230 -67.32 30.60 -56.04
N ILE A 231 -66.61 29.46 -55.97
CA ILE A 231 -66.79 28.34 -56.89
C ILE A 231 -68.19 27.74 -56.76
N LEU A 232 -68.67 27.52 -55.53
CA LEU A 232 -70.01 26.97 -55.28
C LEU A 232 -71.13 27.89 -55.78
N LEU A 233 -71.02 29.21 -55.57
CA LEU A 233 -71.97 30.19 -56.12
C LEU A 233 -71.97 30.19 -57.64
N SER A 234 -70.79 30.13 -58.27
CA SER A 234 -70.66 30.07 -59.74
C SER A 234 -71.31 28.79 -60.28
N PHE A 235 -71.09 27.66 -59.62
CA PHE A 235 -71.72 26.39 -59.97
C PHE A 235 -73.26 26.47 -59.83
N LEU A 236 -73.76 27.13 -58.80
CA LEU A 236 -75.21 27.30 -58.57
C LEU A 236 -75.85 28.17 -59.68
N VAL A 237 -75.15 29.21 -60.15
CA VAL A 237 -75.57 30.01 -61.32
C VAL A 237 -75.58 29.16 -62.59
N ILE A 238 -74.56 28.32 -62.82
CA ILE A 238 -74.51 27.42 -63.98
C ILE A 238 -75.67 26.42 -63.93
N VAL A 239 -75.94 25.80 -62.79
CA VAL A 239 -77.07 24.88 -62.60
C VAL A 239 -78.40 25.59 -62.84
N PHE A 240 -78.55 26.83 -62.38
CA PHE A 240 -79.73 27.65 -62.63
C PHE A 240 -79.91 28.02 -64.11
N LEU A 241 -78.82 28.34 -64.82
CA LEU A 241 -78.84 28.58 -66.27
C LEU A 241 -79.19 27.30 -67.04
N ILE A 242 -78.62 26.16 -66.66
CA ILE A 242 -78.98 24.84 -67.21
C ILE A 242 -80.47 24.56 -66.96
N PHE A 243 -80.98 24.84 -65.77
CA PHE A 243 -82.41 24.67 -65.44
C PHE A 243 -83.31 25.57 -66.31
N ILE A 244 -82.92 26.82 -66.58
CA ILE A 244 -83.65 27.70 -67.51
C ILE A 244 -83.64 27.12 -68.94
N ILE A 245 -82.49 26.65 -69.43
CA ILE A 245 -82.35 26.04 -70.75
C ILE A 245 -83.21 24.76 -70.85
N PHE A 246 -83.18 23.91 -69.82
CA PHE A 246 -83.98 22.69 -69.76
C PHE A 246 -85.49 22.99 -69.72
N LYS A 247 -85.92 23.98 -68.92
CA LYS A 247 -87.33 24.41 -68.87
C LYS A 247 -87.83 24.90 -70.23
N GLN A 248 -86.97 25.46 -71.08
CA GLN A 248 -87.31 25.89 -72.44
C GLN A 248 -87.28 24.73 -73.46
N SER A 249 -86.57 23.64 -73.16
CA SER A 249 -86.35 22.48 -74.04
C SER A 249 -87.33 21.31 -73.81
N ASP A 250 -88.00 21.28 -72.65
CA ASP A 250 -88.79 20.12 -72.19
C ASP A 250 -90.02 19.80 -73.06
N ARG A 251 -90.42 20.68 -73.97
CA ARG A 251 -91.51 20.40 -74.93
C ARG A 251 -91.06 19.66 -76.20
N ARG A 252 -89.76 19.54 -76.47
CA ARG A 252 -89.22 18.96 -77.71
C ARG A 252 -88.49 17.62 -77.53
N PHE A 253 -88.08 17.27 -76.32
CA PHE A 253 -87.18 16.13 -76.06
C PHE A 253 -87.90 14.79 -75.86
N GLU A 254 -89.10 14.80 -75.26
CA GLU A 254 -89.87 13.59 -74.94
C GLU A 254 -90.24 12.74 -76.17
N LYS A 255 -90.34 13.37 -77.35
CA LYS A 255 -90.65 12.70 -78.61
C LYS A 255 -89.45 12.01 -79.27
N ARG A 256 -88.22 12.49 -79.02
CA ARG A 256 -86.99 11.93 -79.60
C ARG A 256 -86.36 10.83 -78.73
N TRP A 257 -86.58 10.88 -77.42
CA TRP A 257 -85.93 9.98 -76.47
C TRP A 257 -86.41 8.52 -76.57
N LYS A 258 -87.65 8.27 -77.03
CA LYS A 258 -88.21 6.91 -77.14
C LYS A 258 -87.78 6.12 -78.38
N GLU A 259 -87.17 6.76 -79.39
CA GLU A 259 -86.86 6.11 -80.68
C GLU A 259 -85.38 5.72 -80.85
N GLU A 260 -84.46 6.16 -79.98
CA GLU A 260 -83.02 6.16 -80.30
C GLU A 260 -82.10 5.36 -79.34
N HIS A 261 -82.61 4.70 -78.29
CA HIS A 261 -81.76 4.15 -77.20
C HIS A 261 -81.82 2.62 -76.96
N ALA A 262 -81.80 1.81 -78.03
CA ALA A 262 -81.71 0.34 -77.95
C ALA A 262 -80.28 -0.25 -77.88
N GLY A 263 -79.25 0.53 -77.50
CA GLY A 263 -77.84 0.13 -77.70
C GLY A 263 -76.87 0.30 -76.52
N GLN A 264 -77.34 0.48 -75.28
CA GLN A 264 -76.44 0.80 -74.15
C GLN A 264 -75.76 -0.40 -73.46
N ASP A 265 -75.97 -1.64 -73.91
CA ASP A 265 -75.37 -2.84 -73.29
C ASP A 265 -73.92 -3.14 -73.74
N GLU A 266 -73.48 -2.63 -74.90
CA GLU A 266 -72.12 -2.88 -75.41
C GLU A 266 -71.02 -2.09 -74.66
N PHE A 267 -71.35 -0.91 -74.13
CA PHE A 267 -70.37 -0.05 -73.47
C PHE A 267 -69.94 -0.59 -72.10
N ARG A 268 -70.87 -1.21 -71.36
CA ARG A 268 -70.57 -1.81 -70.04
C ARG A 268 -69.58 -2.96 -70.14
N GLN A 269 -69.72 -3.84 -71.13
CA GLN A 269 -68.82 -4.99 -71.32
C GLN A 269 -67.39 -4.57 -71.70
N ARG A 270 -67.23 -3.43 -72.38
CA ARG A 270 -65.92 -2.89 -72.78
C ARG A 270 -65.12 -2.35 -71.60
N VAL A 271 -65.79 -1.74 -70.62
CA VAL A 271 -65.16 -1.16 -69.42
C VAL A 271 -64.67 -2.24 -68.46
N GLU A 272 -65.45 -3.32 -68.32
CA GLU A 272 -65.12 -4.46 -67.45
C GLU A 272 -63.87 -5.23 -67.95
N LYS A 273 -63.71 -5.35 -69.27
CA LYS A 273 -62.54 -6.00 -69.91
C LYS A 273 -61.23 -5.21 -69.74
N ILE A 274 -61.31 -3.89 -69.60
CA ILE A 274 -60.14 -2.99 -69.39
C ILE A 274 -59.66 -3.05 -67.94
N LEU A 275 -60.58 -3.19 -66.98
CA LEU A 275 -60.26 -3.25 -65.56
C LEU A 275 -59.52 -4.54 -65.17
N LEU A 276 -59.91 -5.69 -65.75
CA LEU A 276 -59.28 -6.99 -65.49
C LEU A 276 -57.85 -7.09 -66.07
N GLY A 277 -57.60 -6.51 -67.25
CA GLY A 277 -56.27 -6.55 -67.89
C GLY A 277 -55.19 -5.70 -67.21
N ASN A 278 -55.57 -4.78 -66.32
CA ASN A 278 -54.63 -3.91 -65.61
C ASN A 278 -54.13 -4.54 -64.29
N GLN A 279 -54.90 -5.46 -63.70
CA GLN A 279 -54.50 -6.16 -62.47
C GLN A 279 -53.40 -7.21 -62.73
N GLU A 280 -53.47 -7.95 -63.84
CA GLU A 280 -52.45 -8.96 -64.20
C GLU A 280 -51.06 -8.35 -64.47
N ARG A 281 -51.01 -7.15 -65.06
CA ARG A 281 -49.75 -6.42 -65.32
C ARG A 281 -49.07 -5.93 -64.04
N THR A 282 -49.86 -5.66 -63.00
CA THR A 282 -49.38 -5.17 -61.71
C THR A 282 -48.74 -6.31 -60.90
N LEU A 283 -49.31 -7.52 -60.97
CA LEU A 283 -48.75 -8.74 -60.37
C LEU A 283 -47.45 -9.19 -61.06
N ALA A 284 -47.37 -9.12 -62.39
CA ALA A 284 -46.15 -9.47 -63.14
C ALA A 284 -44.96 -8.52 -62.89
N LEU A 285 -45.24 -7.25 -62.56
CA LEU A 285 -44.22 -6.26 -62.17
C LEU A 285 -43.67 -6.53 -60.76
N LEU A 286 -44.52 -6.96 -59.82
CA LEU A 286 -44.13 -7.33 -58.46
C LEU A 286 -43.26 -8.59 -58.44
N GLU A 287 -43.52 -9.55 -59.33
CA GLU A 287 -42.74 -10.79 -59.48
C GLU A 287 -41.35 -10.54 -60.11
N LYS A 288 -41.25 -9.57 -61.03
CA LYS A 288 -39.96 -9.09 -61.58
C LYS A 288 -39.14 -8.27 -60.57
N LEU A 289 -39.81 -7.49 -59.73
CA LEU A 289 -39.14 -6.68 -58.70
C LEU A 289 -38.62 -7.52 -57.52
N SER A 290 -39.27 -8.63 -57.17
CA SER A 290 -38.79 -9.54 -56.12
C SER A 290 -37.52 -10.29 -56.53
N GLY A 291 -37.34 -10.60 -57.82
CA GLY A 291 -36.10 -11.18 -58.36
C GLY A 291 -34.92 -10.19 -58.47
N ALA A 292 -35.20 -8.89 -58.57
CA ALA A 292 -34.19 -7.84 -58.74
C ALA A 292 -33.55 -7.34 -57.42
N LEU A 293 -34.02 -7.82 -56.26
CA LEU A 293 -33.56 -7.39 -54.94
C LEU A 293 -32.45 -8.27 -54.33
N ARG A 294 -31.83 -9.17 -55.10
CA ARG A 294 -30.54 -9.77 -54.70
C ARG A 294 -29.40 -8.83 -55.06
N GLY A 295 -28.92 -8.11 -54.04
CA GLY A 295 -27.69 -7.35 -54.10
C GLY A 295 -27.91 -5.88 -54.46
N GLU A 296 -28.19 -5.07 -53.44
CA GLU A 296 -27.74 -3.68 -53.27
C GLU A 296 -28.55 -3.09 -52.10
N THR A 297 -27.92 -2.97 -50.93
CA THR A 297 -28.50 -2.26 -49.79
C THR A 297 -28.61 -0.77 -50.12
N LYS A 298 -29.75 -0.37 -50.70
CA LYS A 298 -30.15 1.04 -50.80
C LYS A 298 -30.58 1.56 -49.44
N LYS A 299 -29.99 2.70 -49.06
CA LYS A 299 -30.34 3.56 -47.92
C LYS A 299 -31.85 3.61 -47.71
N VAL A 300 -32.32 3.07 -46.59
CA VAL A 300 -33.66 3.35 -46.07
C VAL A 300 -33.56 4.63 -45.25
N ILE A 301 -34.15 5.70 -45.75
CA ILE A 301 -34.33 6.96 -45.02
C ILE A 301 -35.71 6.89 -44.37
N VAL A 302 -35.75 6.80 -43.04
CA VAL A 302 -36.98 6.98 -42.27
C VAL A 302 -36.96 8.39 -41.70
N GLU A 303 -37.82 9.26 -42.21
CA GLU A 303 -38.04 10.58 -41.60
C GLU A 303 -38.92 10.45 -40.36
N ARG A 304 -38.46 10.97 -39.22
CA ARG A 304 -39.32 11.26 -38.07
C ARG A 304 -39.78 12.73 -38.11
N PRO A 305 -40.97 13.05 -37.57
CA PRO A 305 -41.38 14.44 -37.40
C PRO A 305 -40.46 15.09 -36.36
N GLY A 306 -39.62 16.05 -36.78
CA GLY A 306 -38.70 16.76 -35.88
C GLY A 306 -37.36 17.18 -36.47
N GLY A 307 -37.02 16.78 -37.70
CA GLY A 307 -35.95 17.42 -38.47
C GLY A 307 -34.52 17.20 -37.94
N GLY A 308 -34.03 15.95 -38.03
CA GLY A 308 -32.61 15.65 -37.90
C GLY A 308 -32.23 14.54 -38.89
N ARG A 309 -31.38 14.84 -39.88
CA ARG A 309 -30.77 13.82 -40.74
C ARG A 309 -29.56 13.26 -40.00
N GLN A 310 -29.50 11.96 -39.76
CA GLN A 310 -28.26 11.30 -39.35
C GLN A 310 -27.94 10.15 -40.29
N ILE A 311 -26.77 10.25 -40.89
CA ILE A 311 -26.21 9.32 -41.86
C ILE A 311 -25.60 8.15 -41.08
N ILE A 312 -26.01 6.92 -41.39
CA ILE A 312 -25.24 5.73 -41.05
C ILE A 312 -24.28 5.49 -42.22
N THR A 313 -22.99 5.71 -41.99
CA THR A 313 -21.86 4.82 -42.38
C THR A 313 -20.53 5.43 -41.91
N ASP A 314 -19.63 4.53 -41.52
CA ASP A 314 -18.24 4.69 -41.07
C ASP A 314 -18.00 5.52 -39.81
N ILE A 315 -17.75 4.78 -38.72
CA ILE A 315 -16.95 5.17 -37.55
C ILE A 315 -17.40 6.53 -36.97
N ASN A 316 -18.51 6.51 -36.22
CA ASN A 316 -18.80 7.63 -35.32
C ASN A 316 -17.66 7.71 -34.27
N PRO A 317 -16.88 8.81 -34.20
CA PRO A 317 -15.72 8.90 -33.32
C PRO A 317 -16.09 8.85 -31.83
N HIS A 318 -17.36 9.11 -31.50
CA HIS A 318 -17.85 8.97 -30.15
C HIS A 318 -18.20 7.51 -29.85
N ILE A 319 -17.34 6.87 -29.06
CA ILE A 319 -17.52 5.53 -28.52
C ILE A 319 -18.94 5.32 -27.95
N ARG A 320 -19.50 6.33 -27.28
CA ARG A 320 -20.87 6.30 -26.74
C ARG A 320 -21.90 6.07 -27.84
N ALA A 321 -21.84 6.83 -28.93
CA ALA A 321 -22.79 6.67 -30.04
C ALA A 321 -22.67 5.30 -30.75
N ARG A 322 -21.48 4.68 -30.76
CA ARG A 322 -21.31 3.32 -31.29
C ARG A 322 -21.90 2.27 -30.35
N ALA A 323 -21.68 2.42 -29.03
CA ALA A 323 -22.31 1.57 -28.03
C ALA A 323 -23.85 1.71 -28.03
N ASP A 324 -24.37 2.93 -28.11
CA ASP A 324 -25.81 3.22 -28.22
C ASP A 324 -26.40 2.60 -29.49
N GLY A 325 -25.64 2.60 -30.60
CA GLY A 325 -26.04 1.93 -31.84
C GLY A 325 -26.21 0.41 -31.67
N VAL A 326 -25.31 -0.23 -30.93
CA VAL A 326 -25.41 -1.66 -30.60
C VAL A 326 -26.61 -1.94 -29.71
N GLU A 327 -26.83 -1.14 -28.68
CA GLU A 327 -28.00 -1.27 -27.78
C GLU A 327 -29.32 -1.04 -28.51
N LEU A 328 -29.36 -0.08 -29.44
CA LEU A 328 -30.53 0.16 -30.28
C LEU A 328 -30.82 -1.04 -31.19
N ILE A 329 -29.79 -1.65 -31.79
CA ILE A 329 -29.95 -2.87 -32.59
C ILE A 329 -30.51 -3.99 -31.69
N GLU A 330 -29.87 -4.25 -30.54
CA GLU A 330 -30.27 -5.29 -29.58
C GLU A 330 -31.74 -5.15 -29.12
N SER A 331 -32.20 -3.91 -28.91
CA SER A 331 -33.55 -3.61 -28.39
C SER A 331 -34.64 -3.45 -29.44
N THR A 332 -34.29 -3.09 -30.69
CA THR A 332 -35.27 -2.77 -31.75
C THR A 332 -35.43 -3.87 -32.77
N ILE A 333 -34.37 -4.67 -33.00
CA ILE A 333 -34.37 -5.69 -34.05
C ILE A 333 -34.66 -7.05 -33.43
N ASP A 334 -35.79 -7.64 -33.83
CA ASP A 334 -36.17 -8.99 -33.37
C ASP A 334 -35.71 -10.09 -34.34
N ASP A 335 -35.55 -9.78 -35.63
CA ASP A 335 -35.08 -10.73 -36.65
C ASP A 335 -33.61 -11.11 -36.40
N PRO A 336 -33.30 -12.40 -36.13
CA PRO A 336 -31.93 -12.83 -35.82
C PRO A 336 -30.94 -12.67 -36.96
N GLU A 337 -31.37 -12.79 -38.23
CA GLU A 337 -30.48 -12.66 -39.38
C GLU A 337 -30.16 -11.20 -39.64
N VAL A 338 -31.16 -10.33 -39.56
CA VAL A 338 -30.98 -8.87 -39.67
C VAL A 338 -30.13 -8.35 -38.51
N GLY A 339 -30.40 -8.78 -37.28
CA GLY A 339 -29.62 -8.41 -36.10
C GLY A 339 -28.15 -8.79 -36.23
N GLN A 340 -27.85 -10.04 -36.61
CA GLN A 340 -26.48 -10.50 -36.88
C GLN A 340 -25.79 -9.65 -37.95
N ARG A 341 -26.47 -9.36 -39.06
CA ARG A 341 -25.92 -8.57 -40.16
C ARG A 341 -25.58 -7.14 -39.73
N LEU A 342 -26.46 -6.51 -38.95
CA LEU A 342 -26.29 -5.14 -38.47
C LEU A 342 -25.22 -5.02 -37.37
N LEU A 343 -25.01 -6.07 -36.58
CA LEU A 343 -23.97 -6.09 -35.54
C LEU A 343 -22.56 -6.30 -36.10
N LYS A 344 -22.42 -6.87 -37.30
CA LYS A 344 -21.12 -7.21 -37.92
C LYS A 344 -20.06 -6.09 -37.84
N PRO A 345 -20.36 -4.80 -38.11
CA PRO A 345 -19.36 -3.73 -38.05
C PRO A 345 -18.79 -3.47 -36.64
N PHE A 346 -19.47 -3.92 -35.58
CA PHE A 346 -19.10 -3.64 -34.18
C PHE A 346 -18.35 -4.81 -33.51
N LEU A 347 -18.33 -5.99 -34.14
CA LEU A 347 -17.67 -7.19 -33.60
C LEU A 347 -16.14 -7.12 -33.62
N GLU A 348 -15.58 -6.17 -34.37
CA GLU A 348 -14.13 -5.91 -34.47
C GLU A 348 -13.80 -4.45 -34.10
N ASP A 349 -14.69 -3.78 -33.33
CA ASP A 349 -14.45 -2.39 -32.91
C ASP A 349 -13.19 -2.28 -32.04
N ARG A 350 -12.43 -1.19 -32.23
CA ARG A 350 -11.20 -0.91 -31.47
C ARG A 350 -11.47 -0.64 -29.99
N ASP A 351 -12.66 -0.11 -29.65
CA ASP A 351 -13.05 0.07 -28.25
C ASP A 351 -13.64 -1.23 -27.70
N SER A 352 -13.02 -1.76 -26.65
CA SER A 352 -13.40 -3.04 -26.05
C SER A 352 -14.82 -3.06 -25.50
N ARG A 353 -15.41 -1.91 -25.13
CA ARG A 353 -16.78 -1.86 -24.63
C ARG A 353 -17.78 -1.99 -25.76
N VAL A 354 -17.52 -1.35 -26.90
CA VAL A 354 -18.36 -1.49 -28.09
C VAL A 354 -18.34 -2.94 -28.56
N ARG A 355 -17.15 -3.55 -28.61
CA ARG A 355 -16.99 -4.97 -28.96
C ARG A 355 -17.68 -5.91 -27.97
N ALA A 356 -17.57 -5.66 -26.66
CA ALA A 356 -18.28 -6.42 -25.62
C ALA A 356 -19.80 -6.31 -25.76
N ASN A 357 -20.33 -5.09 -25.96
CA ASN A 357 -21.76 -4.87 -26.20
C ASN A 357 -22.20 -5.64 -27.44
N ALA A 358 -21.41 -5.61 -28.52
CA ALA A 358 -21.73 -6.30 -29.77
C ALA A 358 -21.71 -7.82 -29.61
N GLY A 359 -20.73 -8.39 -28.90
CA GLY A 359 -20.69 -9.81 -28.58
C GLY A 359 -21.86 -10.27 -27.70
N LYS A 360 -22.23 -9.45 -26.70
CA LYS A 360 -23.41 -9.67 -25.85
C LYS A 360 -24.72 -9.63 -26.66
N ALA A 361 -24.91 -8.61 -27.49
CA ALA A 361 -26.06 -8.49 -28.36
C ALA A 361 -26.12 -9.62 -29.40
N LEU A 362 -24.96 -10.02 -29.96
CA LEU A 362 -24.86 -11.13 -30.89
C LEU A 362 -25.29 -12.44 -30.23
N TYR A 363 -24.98 -12.66 -28.95
CA TYR A 363 -25.41 -13.84 -28.21
C TYR A 363 -26.95 -13.99 -28.18
N LYS A 364 -27.70 -12.89 -28.13
CA LYS A 364 -29.18 -12.90 -28.22
C LYS A 364 -29.66 -13.50 -29.54
N TYR A 365 -29.00 -13.16 -30.66
CA TYR A 365 -29.38 -13.62 -32.00
C TYR A 365 -28.73 -14.94 -32.42
N ASN A 366 -27.53 -15.21 -31.92
CA ASN A 366 -26.72 -16.38 -32.21
C ASN A 366 -25.75 -16.65 -31.04
N LYS A 367 -26.18 -17.54 -30.14
CA LYS A 367 -25.45 -17.87 -28.90
C LYS A 367 -24.02 -18.35 -29.15
N GLU A 368 -23.84 -19.17 -30.18
CA GLU A 368 -22.54 -19.74 -30.54
C GLU A 368 -21.56 -18.64 -30.98
N ARG A 369 -21.95 -17.84 -31.98
CA ARG A 369 -21.09 -16.75 -32.49
C ARG A 369 -20.83 -15.68 -31.44
N GLY A 370 -21.83 -15.32 -30.63
CA GLY A 370 -21.64 -14.40 -29.52
C GLY A 370 -20.61 -14.91 -28.52
N MET A 371 -20.64 -16.20 -28.20
CA MET A 371 -19.67 -16.81 -27.27
C MET A 371 -18.26 -16.89 -27.85
N ILE A 372 -18.11 -17.15 -29.15
CA ILE A 372 -16.81 -17.13 -29.85
C ILE A 372 -16.17 -15.74 -29.70
N VAL A 373 -16.90 -14.67 -30.05
CA VAL A 373 -16.40 -13.29 -29.97
C VAL A 373 -15.99 -12.93 -28.54
N LEU A 374 -16.79 -13.29 -27.54
CA LEU A 374 -16.46 -12.99 -26.15
C LEU A 374 -15.27 -13.82 -25.64
N THR A 375 -15.13 -15.07 -26.07
CA THR A 375 -13.97 -15.91 -25.72
C THR A 375 -12.68 -15.36 -26.33
N GLU A 376 -12.72 -14.87 -27.57
CA GLU A 376 -11.60 -14.16 -28.19
C GLU A 376 -11.20 -12.92 -27.38
N MET A 377 -12.18 -12.16 -26.88
CA MET A 377 -11.91 -11.01 -26.02
C MET A 377 -11.24 -11.41 -24.70
N ILE A 378 -11.64 -12.54 -24.11
CA ILE A 378 -11.03 -13.07 -22.88
C ILE A 378 -9.60 -13.54 -23.10
N ASN A 379 -9.27 -14.05 -24.29
CA ASN A 379 -7.92 -14.52 -24.61
C ASN A 379 -7.02 -13.42 -25.19
N SER A 380 -7.47 -12.17 -25.21
CA SER A 380 -6.68 -11.05 -25.73
C SER A 380 -5.57 -10.63 -24.77
N ASP A 381 -4.42 -10.25 -25.33
CA ASP A 381 -3.32 -9.62 -24.58
C ASP A 381 -3.74 -8.27 -23.97
N ASP A 382 -4.70 -7.57 -24.59
CA ASP A 382 -5.23 -6.32 -24.06
C ASP A 382 -6.13 -6.58 -22.84
N GLN A 383 -5.63 -6.14 -21.69
CA GLN A 383 -6.30 -6.23 -20.40
C GLN A 383 -7.69 -5.56 -20.38
N TRP A 384 -7.92 -4.52 -21.20
CA TRP A 384 -9.23 -3.87 -21.32
C TRP A 384 -10.21 -4.69 -22.14
N MET A 385 -9.72 -5.47 -23.10
CA MET A 385 -10.51 -6.42 -23.87
C MET A 385 -11.00 -7.55 -22.96
N ARG A 386 -10.10 -8.11 -22.14
CA ARG A 386 -10.47 -9.14 -21.14
C ARG A 386 -11.47 -8.60 -20.12
N LEU A 387 -11.26 -7.37 -19.63
CA LEU A 387 -12.15 -6.74 -18.66
C LEU A 387 -13.56 -6.53 -19.22
N SER A 388 -13.69 -6.02 -20.44
CA SER A 388 -14.99 -5.78 -21.09
C SER A 388 -15.67 -7.10 -21.47
N GLY A 389 -14.92 -8.11 -21.92
CA GLY A 389 -15.46 -9.45 -22.15
C GLY A 389 -15.99 -10.09 -20.86
N ALA A 390 -15.28 -9.95 -19.74
CA ALA A 390 -15.72 -10.45 -18.43
C ALA A 390 -17.01 -9.76 -17.95
N TRP A 391 -17.20 -8.48 -18.30
CA TRP A 391 -18.48 -7.80 -18.04
C TRP A 391 -19.60 -8.39 -18.90
N ALA A 392 -19.42 -8.51 -20.22
CA ALA A 392 -20.44 -9.03 -21.13
C ALA A 392 -20.87 -10.47 -20.79
N LEU A 393 -19.91 -11.33 -20.40
CA LEU A 393 -20.21 -12.68 -19.92
C LEU A 393 -21.07 -12.66 -18.65
N GLY A 394 -20.84 -11.70 -17.75
CA GLY A 394 -21.67 -11.48 -16.57
C GLY A 394 -23.10 -11.05 -16.90
N GLU A 395 -23.29 -10.24 -17.95
CA GLU A 395 -24.61 -9.86 -18.45
C GLU A 395 -25.36 -11.03 -19.09
N ILE A 396 -24.65 -11.92 -19.80
CA ILE A 396 -25.23 -13.13 -20.40
C ILE A 396 -25.67 -14.12 -19.33
N GLY A 397 -24.78 -14.41 -18.37
CA GLY A 397 -25.05 -15.31 -17.26
C GLY A 397 -25.47 -16.73 -17.65
N SER A 398 -24.89 -17.29 -18.71
CA SER A 398 -25.06 -18.70 -19.06
C SER A 398 -24.07 -19.58 -18.29
N LYS A 399 -24.33 -20.89 -18.23
CA LYS A 399 -23.39 -21.87 -17.65
C LYS A 399 -21.97 -21.71 -18.21
N THR A 400 -21.84 -21.63 -19.53
CA THR A 400 -20.56 -21.43 -20.22
C THR A 400 -19.90 -20.11 -19.81
N ALA A 401 -20.67 -19.03 -19.69
CA ALA A 401 -20.15 -17.74 -19.25
C ALA A 401 -19.60 -17.81 -17.82
N ALA A 402 -20.29 -18.50 -16.91
CA ALA A 402 -19.84 -18.70 -15.54
C ALA A 402 -18.53 -19.51 -15.45
N GLU A 403 -18.39 -20.58 -16.24
CA GLU A 403 -17.13 -21.35 -16.33
C GLU A 403 -15.96 -20.50 -16.82
N ILE A 404 -16.17 -19.67 -17.85
CA ILE A 404 -15.12 -18.76 -18.34
C ILE A 404 -14.78 -17.70 -17.28
N LEU A 405 -15.76 -17.17 -16.56
CA LEU A 405 -15.51 -16.18 -15.52
C LEU A 405 -14.73 -16.76 -14.33
N LEU A 406 -14.91 -18.04 -14.01
CA LEU A 406 -14.12 -18.73 -12.97
C LEU A 406 -12.63 -18.74 -13.31
N SER A 407 -12.25 -18.97 -14.58
CA SER A 407 -10.84 -18.94 -14.97
C SER A 407 -10.23 -17.53 -14.84
N LEU A 408 -11.03 -16.48 -15.08
CA LEU A 408 -10.60 -15.09 -14.96
C LEU A 408 -10.40 -14.61 -13.51
N LEU A 409 -10.79 -15.39 -12.51
CA LEU A 409 -10.42 -15.11 -11.12
C LEU A 409 -8.91 -15.23 -10.89
N GLN A 410 -8.17 -15.88 -11.80
CA GLN A 410 -6.71 -15.99 -11.79
C GLN A 410 -6.03 -15.09 -12.82
N ASP A 411 -6.76 -14.15 -13.45
CA ASP A 411 -6.18 -13.24 -14.44
C ASP A 411 -5.01 -12.43 -13.84
N SER A 412 -3.98 -12.16 -14.64
CA SER A 412 -2.80 -11.40 -14.22
C SER A 412 -3.17 -9.99 -13.74
N TRP A 413 -4.18 -9.35 -14.34
CA TRP A 413 -4.59 -8.00 -14.01
C TRP A 413 -5.70 -7.94 -12.96
N MET A 414 -5.45 -7.20 -11.87
CA MET A 414 -6.35 -7.12 -10.72
C MET A 414 -7.77 -6.65 -11.07
N PHE A 415 -7.93 -5.74 -12.04
CA PHE A 415 -9.23 -5.23 -12.43
C PHE A 415 -10.08 -6.26 -13.18
N VAL A 416 -9.45 -7.17 -13.94
CA VAL A 416 -10.15 -8.30 -14.58
C VAL A 416 -10.62 -9.27 -13.52
N ARG A 417 -9.77 -9.65 -12.54
CA ARG A 417 -10.17 -10.50 -11.41
C ARG A 417 -11.37 -9.91 -10.65
N LYS A 418 -11.32 -8.61 -10.32
CA LYS A 418 -12.43 -7.90 -9.66
C LYS A 418 -13.70 -7.89 -10.51
N ARG A 419 -13.58 -7.70 -11.83
CA ARG A 419 -14.73 -7.72 -12.73
C ARG A 419 -15.33 -9.12 -12.80
N ALA A 420 -14.52 -10.14 -12.96
CA ALA A 420 -14.95 -11.53 -12.99
C ALA A 420 -15.68 -11.94 -11.71
N ALA A 421 -15.15 -11.56 -10.54
CA ALA A 421 -15.82 -11.77 -9.26
C ALA A 421 -17.18 -11.08 -9.19
N LYS A 422 -17.28 -9.80 -9.59
CA LYS A 422 -18.56 -9.07 -9.64
C LYS A 422 -19.55 -9.66 -10.63
N SER A 423 -19.08 -10.12 -11.79
CA SER A 423 -19.91 -10.79 -12.79
C SER A 423 -20.45 -12.12 -12.28
N LEU A 424 -19.63 -12.92 -11.59
CA LEU A 424 -20.07 -14.16 -10.94
C LEU A 424 -21.06 -13.89 -9.81
N GLU A 425 -20.82 -12.90 -8.95
CA GLU A 425 -21.78 -12.48 -7.91
C GLU A 425 -23.13 -12.07 -8.53
N LYS A 426 -23.11 -11.35 -9.66
CA LYS A 426 -24.32 -10.99 -10.41
C LYS A 426 -25.05 -12.22 -10.94
N ILE A 427 -24.35 -13.18 -11.54
CA ILE A 427 -24.93 -14.42 -12.05
C ILE A 427 -25.60 -15.21 -10.92
N VAL A 428 -24.90 -15.39 -9.79
CA VAL A 428 -25.44 -16.08 -8.61
C VAL A 428 -26.67 -15.33 -8.06
N THR A 429 -26.65 -14.00 -8.06
CA THR A 429 -27.78 -13.21 -7.54
C THR A 429 -29.00 -13.26 -8.46
N GLN A 430 -28.80 -13.24 -9.78
CA GLN A 430 -29.89 -13.10 -10.75
C GLN A 430 -30.43 -14.44 -11.28
N LYS A 431 -29.58 -15.47 -11.32
CA LYS A 431 -29.86 -16.74 -12.01
C LYS A 431 -29.56 -17.97 -11.16
N ARG A 432 -29.59 -17.84 -9.83
CA ARG A 432 -29.21 -18.91 -8.89
C ARG A 432 -29.83 -20.27 -9.21
N GLU A 433 -31.13 -20.26 -9.55
CA GLU A 433 -31.93 -21.47 -9.82
C GLU A 433 -31.63 -22.10 -11.18
N GLU A 434 -31.02 -21.36 -12.11
CA GLU A 434 -30.62 -21.84 -13.44
C GLU A 434 -29.18 -22.43 -13.44
N ILE A 435 -28.45 -22.30 -12.32
CA ILE A 435 -27.07 -22.77 -12.18
C ILE A 435 -27.08 -24.17 -11.54
N GLU A 436 -26.35 -25.09 -12.15
CA GLU A 436 -26.13 -26.42 -11.58
C GLU A 436 -25.46 -26.33 -10.21
N THR A 437 -25.94 -27.13 -9.23
CA THR A 437 -25.50 -27.08 -7.83
C THR A 437 -23.97 -27.16 -7.68
N GLU A 438 -23.32 -28.06 -8.43
CA GLU A 438 -21.87 -28.22 -8.41
C GLU A 438 -21.13 -26.96 -8.88
N LEU A 439 -21.62 -26.31 -9.93
CA LEU A 439 -21.06 -25.06 -10.44
C LEU A 439 -21.28 -23.92 -9.44
N LEU A 440 -22.45 -23.86 -8.80
CA LEU A 440 -22.75 -22.86 -7.77
C LEU A 440 -21.79 -22.98 -6.59
N GLU A 441 -21.55 -24.20 -6.08
CA GLU A 441 -20.61 -24.45 -4.99
C GLU A 441 -19.18 -24.03 -5.35
N ARG A 442 -18.73 -24.33 -6.58
CA ARG A 442 -17.42 -23.89 -7.09
C ARG A 442 -17.31 -22.36 -7.13
N ILE A 443 -18.35 -21.67 -7.59
CA ILE A 443 -18.41 -20.20 -7.63
C ILE A 443 -18.36 -19.61 -6.22
N GLU A 444 -19.21 -20.08 -5.30
CA GLU A 444 -19.26 -19.57 -3.93
C GLU A 444 -17.94 -19.80 -3.18
N SER A 445 -17.32 -20.98 -3.37
CA SER A 445 -16.00 -21.30 -2.80
C SER A 445 -14.92 -20.36 -3.33
N ALA A 446 -14.86 -20.15 -4.65
CA ALA A 446 -13.89 -19.25 -5.28
C ALA A 446 -14.06 -17.79 -4.84
N LEU A 447 -15.30 -17.30 -4.76
CA LEU A 447 -15.60 -15.94 -4.29
C LEU A 447 -15.25 -15.75 -2.81
N LYS A 448 -15.44 -16.78 -1.96
CA LYS A 448 -15.06 -16.75 -0.55
C LYS A 448 -13.55 -16.70 -0.37
N ALA A 449 -12.80 -17.44 -1.20
CA ALA A 449 -11.33 -17.42 -1.17
C ALA A 449 -10.75 -16.04 -1.50
N LEU A 450 -11.42 -15.24 -2.34
CA LEU A 450 -11.00 -13.87 -2.69
C LEU A 450 -11.26 -12.82 -1.60
N LYS A 451 -12.09 -13.14 -0.60
CA LYS A 451 -12.45 -12.24 0.51
C LYS A 451 -11.58 -12.46 1.77
N LYS A 452 -10.81 -13.54 1.80
CA LYS A 452 -9.75 -13.79 2.79
C LYS A 452 -8.45 -13.18 2.31
#